data_AF-A0A9W6G357-F1
#
_entry.id   AF-A0A9W6G357-F1
#
_cell.length_a   1.000
_cell.length_b   1.000
_cell.length_c   1.000
_cell.angle_alpha   90.00
_cell.angle_beta   90.00
_cell.angle_gamma   90.00
#
_symmetry.space_group_name_H-M   'P 1'
#
loop_
_entity.id
_entity.type
_entity.pdbx_description
1 polymer ?
#
loop_
_entity_poly.entity_id
_entity_poly.type
_entity_poly.pdbx_seq_one_letter_code
_entity_poly.pdbx_strand_id
1 'polypeptide(L)'
;MKKIIVSVCAVALALAAIPAFASVPPEGKDDCLLYGKNCPNVLDSLPERIAKLNKEIAKGEKVYTSEELNKLKRKLKQDNETMRALQKPGK
;
A
#
# COMPACT_ATOMS: atom_id res chain seq x y z
N MET A 1 -14.63 64.30 -23.96
CA MET A 1 -15.28 62.96 -23.90
C MET A 1 -14.60 62.10 -24.96
N LYS A 2 -13.98 60.95 -24.71
CA LYS A 2 -14.44 59.75 -24.02
C LYS A 2 -13.23 59.00 -23.44
N LYS A 3 -13.35 58.59 -22.18
CA LYS A 3 -12.44 57.68 -21.46
C LYS A 3 -12.58 56.29 -22.06
N ILE A 4 -11.49 55.59 -22.39
CA ILE A 4 -11.51 54.12 -22.51
C ILE A 4 -10.21 53.54 -21.94
N ILE A 5 -10.41 52.90 -20.80
CA ILE A 5 -9.49 52.06 -20.03
C ILE A 5 -9.47 50.69 -20.71
N VAL A 6 -8.29 50.13 -21.03
CA VAL A 6 -8.11 48.69 -21.25
C VAL A 6 -6.69 48.35 -20.79
N SER A 7 -6.51 48.01 -19.52
CA SER A 7 -6.48 46.64 -19.00
C SER A 7 -5.14 45.94 -19.30
N VAL A 8 -4.15 46.18 -18.44
CA VAL A 8 -2.95 45.35 -18.33
C VAL A 8 -3.33 44.13 -17.50
N CYS A 9 -3.62 43.01 -18.18
CA CYS A 9 -3.68 41.70 -17.56
C CYS A 9 -2.27 41.26 -17.19
N ALA A 10 -1.88 41.42 -15.92
CA ALA A 10 -0.68 40.82 -15.38
C ALA A 10 -0.90 40.45 -13.93
N VAL A 11 -1.57 39.32 -13.68
CA VAL A 11 -1.36 38.58 -12.44
C VAL A 11 -1.04 37.15 -12.84
N ALA A 12 0.27 36.87 -12.82
CA ALA A 12 0.84 35.56 -12.92
C ALA A 12 0.25 34.69 -11.80
N LEU A 13 -0.67 33.78 -12.15
CA LEU A 13 -1.01 32.65 -11.30
C LEU A 13 0.17 31.69 -11.35
N ALA A 14 1.08 31.85 -10.38
CA ALA A 14 2.12 30.89 -10.10
C ALA A 14 1.47 29.51 -9.93
N LEU A 15 1.91 28.57 -10.75
CA LEU A 15 1.60 27.16 -10.66
C LEU A 15 1.98 26.68 -9.25
N ALA A 16 1.01 26.50 -8.38
CA ALA A 16 1.17 25.66 -7.20
C ALA A 16 1.23 24.21 -7.69
N ALA A 17 2.38 23.81 -8.22
CA ALA A 17 2.72 22.40 -8.36
C ALA A 17 2.83 21.85 -6.94
N ILE A 18 1.71 21.37 -6.40
CA ILE A 18 1.70 20.59 -5.18
C ILE A 18 2.48 19.32 -5.53
N PRO A 19 3.67 19.08 -4.95
CA PRO A 19 4.31 17.80 -5.16
C PRO A 19 3.35 16.75 -4.61
N ALA A 20 2.80 15.91 -5.49
CA ALA A 20 2.17 14.68 -5.08
C ALA A 20 3.28 13.86 -4.43
N PHE A 21 3.33 13.84 -3.11
CA PHE A 21 4.23 12.98 -2.36
C PHE A 21 3.85 11.54 -2.70
N ALA A 22 4.52 10.98 -3.72
CA ALA A 22 4.68 9.54 -3.82
C ALA A 22 5.47 9.14 -2.58
N SER A 23 4.75 8.72 -1.53
CA SER A 23 5.33 8.10 -0.36
C SER A 23 6.08 6.87 -0.84
N VAL A 24 7.39 7.01 -1.05
CA VAL A 24 8.29 5.88 -1.28
C VAL A 24 8.04 4.95 -0.09
N PRO A 25 7.55 3.71 -0.33
CA PRO A 25 7.40 2.73 0.74
C PRO A 25 8.72 2.70 1.51
N PRO A 26 8.71 2.72 2.85
CA PRO A 26 9.93 2.55 3.62
C PRO A 26 10.64 1.30 3.09
N GLU A 27 11.84 1.51 2.54
CA GLU A 27 12.54 0.51 1.73
C GLU A 27 12.62 -0.81 2.51
N GLY A 28 12.00 -1.86 1.96
CA GLY A 28 12.02 -3.21 2.54
C GLY A 28 10.70 -3.72 3.14
N LYS A 29 9.65 -2.89 3.21
CA LYS A 29 8.29 -3.35 3.53
C LYS A 29 7.56 -3.89 2.30
N ASP A 30 6.80 -4.96 2.50
CA ASP A 30 5.87 -5.48 1.50
C ASP A 30 4.49 -4.83 1.71
N ASP A 31 4.29 -3.67 1.06
CA ASP A 31 3.04 -2.91 1.13
C ASP A 31 1.86 -3.64 0.50
N CYS A 32 2.12 -4.56 -0.44
CA CYS A 32 1.09 -5.41 -1.00
C CYS A 32 0.52 -6.33 0.08
N LEU A 33 1.37 -7.01 0.84
CA LEU A 33 0.92 -7.85 1.95
C LEU A 33 0.34 -7.03 3.10
N LEU A 34 0.96 -5.90 3.43
CA LEU A 34 0.58 -5.11 4.61
C LEU A 34 -0.72 -4.31 4.39
N TYR A 35 -0.87 -3.66 3.25
CA TYR A 35 -1.96 -2.73 2.95
C TYR A 35 -2.83 -3.14 1.76
N GLY A 36 -2.43 -4.14 0.97
CA GLY A 36 -3.14 -4.48 -0.27
C GLY A 36 -3.02 -3.41 -1.35
N LYS A 37 -1.98 -2.56 -1.28
CA LYS A 37 -1.74 -1.47 -2.21
C LYS A 37 -0.55 -1.82 -3.11
N ASN A 38 -0.57 -1.31 -4.35
CA ASN A 38 0.53 -1.46 -5.31
C ASN A 38 0.99 -2.92 -5.50
N CYS A 39 0.07 -3.88 -5.46
CA CYS A 39 0.36 -5.27 -5.76
C CYS A 39 0.56 -5.40 -7.29
N PRO A 40 1.76 -5.70 -7.80
CA PRO A 40 1.92 -6.03 -9.21
C PRO A 40 1.03 -7.25 -9.53
N ASN A 41 0.54 -7.35 -10.76
CA ASN A 41 -0.51 -8.27 -11.26
C ASN A 41 -0.29 -9.79 -11.05
N VAL A 42 0.69 -10.20 -10.23
CA VAL A 42 0.88 -11.58 -9.78
C VAL A 42 -0.04 -11.81 -8.58
N LEU A 43 -1.21 -12.40 -8.85
CA LEU A 43 -2.03 -12.99 -7.78
C LEU A 43 -1.28 -14.20 -7.24
N ASP A 44 -0.61 -14.03 -6.10
CA ASP A 44 0.01 -15.15 -5.39
C ASP A 44 -1.06 -16.20 -5.04
N SER A 45 -0.70 -17.48 -5.18
CA SER A 45 -1.52 -18.56 -4.62
C SER A 45 -1.55 -18.46 -3.09
N LEU A 46 -2.57 -19.06 -2.46
CA LEU A 46 -2.71 -19.04 -1.00
C LEU A 46 -1.47 -19.59 -0.26
N PRO A 47 -0.84 -20.71 -0.67
CA PRO A 47 0.41 -21.17 -0.06
C PRO A 47 1.58 -20.21 -0.21
N GLU A 48 1.76 -19.62 -1.40
CA GLU A 48 2.83 -18.64 -1.65
C GLU A 48 2.65 -17.41 -0.78
N ARG A 49 1.42 -16.94 -0.65
CA ARG A 49 1.08 -15.79 0.18
C ARG A 49 1.37 -16.06 1.67
N ILE A 50 1.06 -17.26 2.18
CA ILE A 50 1.42 -17.68 3.54
C ILE A 50 2.95 -17.70 3.72
N ALA A 51 3.69 -18.24 2.74
CA ALA A 51 5.15 -18.28 2.80
C ALA A 51 5.76 -16.87 2.84
N LYS A 52 5.27 -15.95 2.01
CA LYS A 52 5.71 -14.55 2.04
C LYS A 52 5.38 -13.86 3.37
N LEU A 53 4.17 -14.04 3.90
CA LEU A 53 3.78 -13.48 5.20
C LEU A 53 4.71 -13.95 6.32
N ASN A 54 5.07 -15.24 6.35
CA ASN A 54 6.04 -15.75 7.32
C ASN A 54 7.42 -15.09 7.18
N LYS A 55 7.90 -14.93 5.93
CA LYS A 55 9.18 -14.27 5.64
C LYS A 55 9.20 -12.81 6.10
N GLU A 56 8.12 -12.07 5.85
CA GLU A 56 8.00 -10.67 6.25
C GLU A 56 7.89 -10.51 7.77
N ILE A 57 7.10 -11.36 8.44
CA ILE A 57 7.01 -11.37 9.92
C ILE A 57 8.37 -11.68 10.55
N ALA A 58 9.17 -12.58 9.94
CA ALA A 58 10.51 -12.92 10.43
C ALA A 58 11.50 -11.75 10.38
N LYS A 59 11.25 -10.72 9.55
CA LYS A 59 12.05 -9.49 9.55
C LYS A 59 11.88 -8.71 10.87
N GLY A 60 10.77 -8.90 11.58
CA GLY A 60 10.52 -8.34 12.91
C GLY A 60 10.53 -6.81 12.95
N GLU A 61 10.82 -6.28 14.13
CA GLU A 61 10.74 -4.84 14.41
C GLU A 61 11.86 -4.01 13.73
N LYS A 62 12.83 -4.70 13.11
CA LYS A 62 13.85 -4.07 12.27
C LYS A 62 13.24 -3.37 11.04
N VAL A 63 12.14 -3.92 10.52
CA VAL A 63 11.52 -3.46 9.26
C VAL A 63 10.11 -2.95 9.47
N TYR A 64 9.38 -3.54 10.43
CA TYR A 64 7.97 -3.25 10.67
C TYR A 64 7.74 -2.69 12.06
N THR A 65 6.72 -1.84 12.24
CA THR A 65 6.27 -1.50 13.59
C THR A 65 5.57 -2.68 14.24
N SER A 66 5.43 -2.69 15.57
CA SER A 66 4.69 -3.75 16.28
C SER A 66 3.23 -3.86 15.81
N GLU A 67 2.62 -2.73 15.43
CA GLU A 67 1.27 -2.70 14.84
C GLU A 67 1.24 -3.36 13.45
N GLU A 68 2.22 -3.06 12.60
CA GLU A 68 2.34 -3.65 11.27
C GLU A 68 2.59 -5.16 11.34
N LEU A 69 3.46 -5.61 12.25
CA LEU A 69 3.67 -7.03 12.52
C LEU A 69 2.39 -7.73 12.98
N ASN A 70 1.61 -7.09 13.86
CA ASN A 70 0.31 -7.63 14.27
C ASN A 70 -0.66 -7.73 13.09
N LYS A 71 -0.62 -6.78 12.16
CA LYS A 71 -1.42 -6.81 10.93
C LYS A 71 -1.02 -7.97 10.02
N LEU A 72 0.29 -8.20 9.83
CA LEU A 72 0.81 -9.33 9.06
C LEU A 72 0.44 -10.67 9.71
N LYS A 73 0.58 -10.80 11.04
CA LYS A 73 0.19 -12.00 11.80
C LYS A 73 -1.31 -12.31 11.68
N ARG A 74 -2.16 -11.28 11.71
CA ARG A 74 -3.61 -11.44 11.51
C ARG A 74 -3.93 -11.96 10.11
N LYS A 75 -3.29 -11.42 9.08
CA LYS A 75 -3.43 -11.91 7.70
C LYS A 75 -2.95 -13.36 7.57
N LEU A 76 -1.81 -13.70 8.17
CA LEU A 76 -1.27 -15.06 8.18
C LEU A 76 -2.27 -16.04 8.82
N LYS A 77 -2.91 -15.67 9.94
CA LYS A 77 -3.94 -16.49 10.58
C LYS A 77 -5.13 -16.75 9.64
N GLN A 78 -5.65 -15.70 9.01
CA GLN A 78 -6.78 -15.80 8.07
C GLN A 78 -6.47 -16.70 6.86
N ASP A 79 -5.27 -16.57 6.31
CA ASP A 79 -4.86 -17.36 5.15
C ASP A 79 -4.69 -18.85 5.53
N ASN A 80 -4.14 -19.14 6.70
CA ASN A 80 -4.06 -20.50 7.23
C ASN A 80 -5.44 -21.10 7.52
N GLU A 81 -6.38 -20.32 8.05
CA GLU A 81 -7.76 -20.76 8.26
C GLU A 81 -8.46 -21.09 6.94
N THR A 82 -8.28 -20.23 5.93
CA THR A 82 -8.77 -20.46 4.57
C THR A 82 -8.18 -21.75 4.01
N MET A 83 -6.86 -21.96 4.15
CA MET A 83 -6.20 -23.17 3.68
C MET A 83 -6.75 -24.43 4.35
N ARG A 84 -6.95 -24.39 5.67
CA ARG A 84 -7.56 -25.49 6.42
C ARG A 84 -8.99 -25.75 5.98
N ALA A 85 -9.75 -24.71 5.66
CA ALA A 85 -11.12 -24.85 5.17
C ALA A 85 -11.15 -25.54 3.80
N LEU A 86 -10.23 -25.18 2.90
CA LEU A 86 -10.09 -25.81 1.58
C LEU A 86 -9.64 -27.27 1.64
N GLN A 87 -8.89 -27.65 2.68
CA GLN A 87 -8.41 -29.02 2.89
C GLN A 87 -9.44 -29.94 3.56
N LYS A 88 -10.52 -29.39 4.12
CA LYS A 88 -11.58 -30.22 4.68
C LYS A 88 -12.40 -30.82 3.53
N PRO A 89 -12.62 -32.15 3.49
CA PRO A 89 -13.54 -32.73 2.54
C PRO A 89 -14.92 -32.09 2.72
N GLY A 90 -15.55 -31.70 1.62
CA GLY A 90 -16.95 -31.27 1.61
C GLY A 90 -17.80 -32.37 2.24
N LYS A 91 -18.58 -32.02 3.26
CA LYS A 91 -19.53 -32.94 3.88
C LYS A 91 -20.62 -33.34 2.89
#